data_AF-A0A823L802-F1
#
_entry.id   AF-A0A823L802-F1
#
_cell.length_a   1.000
_cell.length_b   1.000
_cell.length_c   1.000
_cell.angle_alpha   90.00
_cell.angle_beta   90.00
_cell.angle_gamma   90.00
#
_symmetry.space_group_name_H-M   'P 1'
#
loop_
_entity.id
_entity.type
_entity.pdbx_description
1 polymer ?
#
loop_
_entity_poly.entity_id
_entity_poly.type
_entity_poly.pdbx_seq_one_letter_code
_entity_poly.pdbx_strand_id
1 'polypeptide(L)'
;MSKVHVVNKVLNEDELLALDYETYCKLFDRSTWKLSDGVVVNIHTQQKEPLSSIYTDIKNIKNMKQEIIAKRKQKYGPLLVTSTFFEVNIRSMKKKKMVESTYFPVLDSRGKDPTYNDLTIYKKHLRSSKPVLMGVPLQALPFESQEKCKEFLLAQGCRDIRFYVTKQSVQVVTDRQEVLEALL
;
A
#
# COMPACT_ATOMS: atom_id res chain seq x y z
N MET A 1 14.06 -4.94 12.45
CA MET A 1 13.06 -5.66 11.63
C MET A 1 11.88 -4.74 11.40
N SER A 2 11.67 -4.27 10.16
CA SER A 2 10.54 -3.40 9.83
C SER A 2 9.22 -4.17 10.03
N LYS A 3 8.20 -3.48 10.52
CA LYS A 3 6.89 -4.08 10.80
C LYS A 3 6.20 -4.33 9.46
N VAL A 4 5.93 -5.60 9.11
CA VAL A 4 5.21 -5.94 7.88
C VAL A 4 3.79 -5.35 7.95
N HIS A 5 3.48 -4.43 7.04
CA HIS A 5 2.17 -3.80 6.96
C HIS A 5 1.25 -4.59 6.05
N VAL A 6 0.06 -4.93 6.54
CA VAL A 6 -1.00 -5.56 5.74
C VAL A 6 -1.76 -4.45 5.03
N VAL A 7 -1.86 -4.57 3.71
CA VAL A 7 -2.59 -3.65 2.83
C VAL A 7 -4.02 -4.17 2.67
N ASN A 8 -5.00 -3.27 2.56
CA ASN A 8 -6.38 -3.63 2.23
C ASN A 8 -6.54 -3.98 0.73
N LYS A 9 -5.65 -4.83 0.19
CA LYS A 9 -5.78 -5.46 -1.12
C LYS A 9 -5.99 -6.95 -0.90
N VAL A 10 -7.06 -7.50 -1.47
CA VAL A 10 -7.32 -8.94 -1.48
C VAL A 10 -6.47 -9.58 -2.58
N LEU A 11 -5.79 -10.66 -2.24
CA LEU A 11 -5.05 -11.49 -3.19
C LEU A 11 -5.96 -12.61 -3.69
N ASN A 12 -6.39 -12.57 -4.94
CA ASN A 12 -7.28 -13.57 -5.51
C ASN A 12 -6.53 -14.86 -5.90
N GLU A 13 -7.27 -15.94 -6.16
CA GLU A 13 -6.72 -17.23 -6.63
C GLU A 13 -5.93 -17.06 -7.93
N ASP A 14 -6.47 -16.34 -8.91
CA ASP A 14 -5.80 -16.08 -10.19
C ASP A 14 -4.48 -15.30 -10.02
N GLU A 15 -4.48 -14.30 -9.12
CA GLU A 15 -3.26 -13.54 -8.81
C GLU A 15 -2.24 -14.42 -8.08
N LEU A 16 -2.67 -15.39 -7.28
CA LEU A 16 -1.81 -16.33 -6.58
C LEU A 16 -1.18 -17.37 -7.52
N LEU A 17 -1.96 -17.86 -8.50
CA LEU A 17 -1.48 -18.74 -9.56
C LEU A 17 -0.38 -18.07 -10.40
N ALA A 18 -0.47 -16.76 -10.60
CA ALA A 18 0.53 -16.00 -11.38
C ALA A 18 1.89 -15.80 -10.65
N LEU A 19 2.03 -16.18 -9.37
CA LEU A 19 3.23 -15.96 -8.57
C LEU A 19 4.30 -17.07 -8.69
N ASP A 20 4.15 -18.02 -9.63
CA ASP A 20 5.05 -19.17 -9.79
C ASP A 20 6.53 -18.74 -9.95
N TYR A 21 7.33 -18.88 -8.90
CA TYR A 21 8.02 -20.10 -8.44
C TYR A 21 8.57 -19.80 -7.02
N GLU A 22 8.71 -20.83 -6.17
CA GLU A 22 9.27 -20.73 -4.81
C GLU A 22 8.44 -19.91 -3.79
N THR A 23 7.12 -19.99 -3.89
CA THR A 23 6.18 -19.50 -2.89
C THR A 23 5.65 -20.64 -2.01
N TYR A 24 5.51 -20.36 -0.71
CA TYR A 24 5.08 -21.32 0.29
C TYR A 24 3.81 -20.84 0.99
N CYS A 25 2.78 -21.67 1.00
CA CYS A 25 1.53 -21.44 1.71
C CYS A 25 1.60 -22.13 3.08
N LYS A 26 1.31 -21.38 4.15
CA LYS A 26 1.10 -21.93 5.48
C LYS A 26 -0.38 -21.90 5.81
N LEU A 27 -0.95 -23.05 6.12
CA LEU A 27 -2.35 -23.22 6.48
C LEU A 27 -2.58 -22.99 7.99
N PHE A 28 -3.85 -22.88 8.41
CA PHE A 28 -4.21 -22.72 9.83
C PHE A 28 -3.94 -23.96 10.68
N ASP A 29 -4.00 -25.15 10.08
CA ASP A 29 -3.62 -26.45 10.67
C ASP A 29 -2.10 -26.58 10.90
N ARG A 30 -1.31 -25.56 10.50
CA ARG A 30 0.15 -25.46 10.55
C ARG A 30 0.89 -26.25 9.47
N SER A 31 0.19 -26.93 8.56
CA SER A 31 0.81 -27.57 7.41
C SER A 31 1.38 -26.52 6.45
N THR A 32 2.42 -26.92 5.71
CA THR A 32 3.12 -26.04 4.77
C THR A 32 3.12 -26.69 3.39
N TRP A 33 2.69 -25.92 2.41
CA TRP A 33 2.49 -26.33 1.04
C TRP A 33 3.32 -25.44 0.12
N LYS A 34 3.87 -26.02 -0.94
CA LYS A 34 4.59 -25.31 -2.00
C LYS A 34 3.68 -25.15 -3.20
N LEU A 35 3.61 -23.94 -3.76
CA LEU A 35 2.95 -23.68 -5.03
C LEU A 35 3.80 -24.22 -6.18
N SER A 36 3.15 -24.92 -7.12
CA SER A 36 3.77 -25.48 -8.31
C SER A 36 2.73 -25.63 -9.42
N ASP A 37 2.80 -24.78 -10.45
CA ASP A 37 2.05 -24.91 -11.72
C ASP A 37 0.55 -25.21 -11.50
N GLY A 38 -0.11 -24.36 -10.70
CA GLY A 38 -1.55 -24.46 -10.41
C GLY A 38 -1.96 -25.55 -9.40
N VAL A 39 -1.00 -26.32 -8.91
CA VAL A 39 -1.18 -27.32 -7.86
C VAL A 39 -0.39 -26.90 -6.63
N VAL A 40 -0.81 -27.37 -5.47
CA VAL A 40 -0.06 -27.23 -4.23
C VAL A 40 0.43 -28.58 -3.75
N VAL A 41 1.68 -28.61 -3.30
CA VAL A 41 2.33 -29.84 -2.83
C VAL A 41 2.70 -29.69 -1.37
N ASN A 42 2.18 -30.57 -0.52
CA ASN A 42 2.56 -30.58 0.89
C ASN A 42 4.04 -30.95 1.03
N ILE A 43 4.81 -30.14 1.76
CA ILE A 43 6.25 -30.32 1.87
C ILE A 43 6.61 -31.64 2.57
N HIS A 44 5.78 -32.08 3.53
CA HIS A 44 6.07 -33.26 4.34
C HIS A 44 5.46 -34.53 3.75
N THR A 45 4.18 -34.50 3.39
CA THR A 45 3.47 -35.69 2.90
C THR A 45 3.61 -35.90 1.40
N GLN A 46 4.13 -34.92 0.65
CA GLN A 46 4.18 -34.91 -0.82
C GLN A 46 2.80 -35.05 -1.49
N GLN A 47 1.73 -34.89 -0.72
CA GLN A 47 0.35 -34.88 -1.21
C GLN A 47 0.15 -33.68 -2.13
N LYS A 48 -0.52 -33.93 -3.25
CA LYS A 48 -0.84 -32.92 -4.26
C LYS A 48 -2.32 -32.60 -4.21
N GLU A 49 -2.64 -31.32 -4.13
CA GLU A 49 -4.02 -30.84 -4.13
C GLU A 49 -4.18 -29.61 -5.03
N PRO A 50 -5.36 -29.37 -5.60
CA PRO A 50 -5.61 -28.15 -6.34
C PRO A 50 -5.56 -26.94 -5.40
N LEU A 51 -5.01 -25.82 -5.84
CA LEU A 51 -4.89 -24.61 -5.02
C LEU A 51 -6.24 -24.16 -4.41
N SER A 52 -7.31 -24.27 -5.19
CA SER A 52 -8.68 -23.92 -4.78
C SER A 52 -9.15 -24.67 -3.54
N SER A 53 -8.70 -25.92 -3.33
CA SER A 53 -9.08 -26.72 -2.17
C SER A 53 -8.52 -26.17 -0.86
N ILE A 54 -7.31 -25.60 -0.88
CA ILE A 54 -6.64 -25.11 0.32
C ILE A 54 -6.75 -23.60 0.49
N TYR A 55 -7.17 -22.87 -0.54
CA TYR A 55 -7.09 -21.40 -0.61
C TYR A 55 -7.75 -20.71 0.59
N THR A 56 -8.94 -21.19 0.99
CA THR A 56 -9.72 -20.65 2.11
C THR A 56 -9.03 -20.85 3.48
N ASP A 57 -8.21 -21.88 3.60
CA ASP A 57 -7.47 -22.25 4.80
C ASP A 57 -6.05 -21.66 4.86
N ILE A 58 -5.63 -20.91 3.84
CA ILE A 58 -4.33 -20.21 3.85
C ILE A 58 -4.31 -19.15 4.94
N LYS A 59 -3.37 -19.29 5.87
CA LYS A 59 -3.07 -18.32 6.93
C LYS A 59 -2.06 -17.28 6.48
N ASN A 60 -0.99 -17.69 5.83
CA ASN A 60 -0.04 -16.78 5.20
C ASN A 60 0.67 -17.43 4.02
N ILE A 61 1.14 -16.57 3.11
CA ILE A 61 1.97 -16.95 1.98
C ILE A 61 3.33 -16.30 2.18
N LYS A 62 4.38 -17.07 1.94
CA LYS A 62 5.76 -16.65 2.04
C LYS A 62 6.47 -16.75 0.70
N ASN A 63 7.43 -15.87 0.48
CA ASN A 63 8.39 -15.98 -0.62
C ASN A 63 9.56 -16.93 -0.28
N MET A 64 10.47 -17.12 -1.22
CA MET A 64 11.76 -17.81 -1.07
C MET A 64 12.53 -17.43 0.20
N LYS A 65 12.53 -16.12 0.52
CA LYS A 65 13.25 -15.55 1.67
C LYS A 65 12.51 -15.75 2.98
N GLN A 66 11.42 -16.52 2.97
CA GLN A 66 10.54 -16.77 4.11
C GLN A 66 9.81 -15.53 4.64
N GLU A 67 9.80 -14.44 3.87
CA GLU A 67 9.06 -13.22 4.18
C GLU A 67 7.59 -13.42 3.84
N ILE A 68 6.70 -12.96 4.71
CA ILE A 68 5.25 -13.03 4.49
C ILE A 68 4.90 -11.99 3.43
N ILE A 69 4.32 -12.43 2.31
CA ILE A 69 3.83 -11.59 1.19
C ILE A 69 2.30 -11.43 1.19
N ALA A 70 1.60 -12.35 1.85
CA ALA A 70 0.17 -12.24 2.07
C ALA A 70 -0.22 -12.94 3.37
N LYS A 71 -1.25 -12.43 4.04
CA LYS A 71 -1.69 -12.93 5.34
C LYS A 71 -3.20 -12.78 5.50
N ARG A 72 -3.81 -13.83 6.04
CA ARG A 72 -5.19 -13.82 6.52
C ARG A 72 -5.19 -13.46 8.00
N LYS A 73 -6.04 -12.50 8.41
CA LYS A 73 -6.15 -12.10 9.83
C LYS A 73 -6.91 -13.14 10.66
N GLN A 74 -7.91 -13.79 10.07
CA GLN A 74 -8.80 -14.78 10.69
C GLN A 74 -9.10 -15.90 9.70
N LYS A 75 -9.49 -17.09 10.19
CA LYS A 75 -9.89 -18.21 9.31
C LYS A 75 -11.05 -17.77 8.42
N TYR A 76 -11.04 -18.15 7.14
CA TYR A 76 -12.06 -17.81 6.13
C TYR A 76 -12.24 -16.31 5.78
N GLY A 77 -11.65 -15.35 6.50
CA GLY A 77 -11.67 -13.91 6.14
C GLY A 77 -10.73 -13.59 4.96
N PRO A 78 -10.76 -12.43 4.30
CA PRO A 78 -9.99 -12.20 3.07
C PRO A 78 -8.47 -12.39 3.23
N LEU A 79 -7.82 -12.94 2.20
CA LEU A 79 -6.37 -13.08 2.14
C LEU A 79 -5.76 -11.74 1.69
N LEU A 80 -5.08 -11.05 2.60
CA LEU A 80 -4.63 -9.68 2.37
C LEU A 80 -3.15 -9.64 2.01
N VAL A 81 -2.82 -8.80 1.03
CA VAL A 81 -1.46 -8.57 0.57
C VAL A 81 -0.66 -7.76 1.60
N THR A 82 0.64 -8.01 1.74
CA THR A 82 1.54 -7.19 2.56
C THR A 82 2.44 -6.30 1.71
N SER A 83 3.07 -5.28 2.33
CA SER A 83 3.98 -4.35 1.62
C SER A 83 5.09 -5.07 0.83
N THR A 84 5.62 -6.16 1.37
CA THR A 84 6.64 -7.04 0.77
C THR A 84 6.20 -7.70 -0.54
N PHE A 85 4.91 -7.88 -0.79
CA PHE A 85 4.40 -8.42 -2.06
C PHE A 85 4.78 -7.55 -3.25
N PHE A 86 4.70 -6.22 -3.07
CA PHE A 86 5.00 -5.27 -4.12
C PHE A 86 6.52 -5.16 -4.34
N GLU A 87 7.33 -5.26 -3.29
CA GLU A 87 8.79 -5.23 -3.40
C GLU A 87 9.37 -6.44 -4.17
N VAL A 88 8.75 -7.62 -4.04
CA VAL A 88 9.18 -8.86 -4.68
C VAL A 88 8.70 -8.94 -6.14
N ASN A 89 7.46 -8.53 -6.43
CA ASN A 89 6.93 -8.57 -7.80
C ASN A 89 7.47 -7.46 -8.72
N ILE A 90 7.93 -6.32 -8.18
CA ILE A 90 8.62 -5.30 -8.98
C ILE A 90 9.98 -5.81 -9.49
N ARG A 91 10.62 -6.77 -8.81
CA ARG A 91 11.94 -7.30 -9.26
C ARG A 91 11.82 -8.36 -10.35
N SER A 92 10.77 -9.19 -10.35
CA SER A 92 10.55 -10.22 -11.39
C SER A 92 9.97 -9.66 -12.69
N MET A 93 9.21 -8.56 -12.63
CA MET A 93 8.62 -7.92 -13.82
C MET A 93 9.60 -7.07 -14.66
N LYS A 94 10.88 -6.91 -14.26
CA LYS A 94 11.85 -6.09 -15.01
C LYS A 94 12.24 -6.61 -16.40
N LYS A 95 11.71 -7.76 -16.86
CA LYS A 95 11.97 -8.31 -18.20
C LYS A 95 10.76 -8.41 -19.13
N LYS A 96 9.55 -8.06 -18.72
CA LYS A 96 8.41 -7.97 -19.63
C LYS A 96 7.84 -6.56 -19.54
N LYS A 97 7.66 -5.92 -20.70
CA LYS A 97 7.15 -4.56 -20.93
C LYS A 97 6.32 -4.05 -19.74
N MET A 98 6.68 -2.88 -19.20
CA MET A 98 5.82 -2.12 -18.30
C MET A 98 4.42 -2.09 -18.89
N VAL A 99 3.51 -2.88 -18.33
CA VAL A 99 2.08 -2.64 -18.47
C VAL A 99 1.83 -1.49 -17.51
N GLU A 100 1.60 -0.31 -18.06
CA GLU A 100 1.11 0.83 -17.30
C GLU A 100 -0.12 0.36 -16.51
N SER A 101 0.01 0.34 -15.18
CA SER A 101 -1.09 -0.08 -14.32
C SER A 101 -2.19 0.97 -14.41
N THR A 102 -3.26 0.69 -15.13
CA THR A 102 -4.51 1.48 -15.15
C THR A 102 -5.36 1.27 -13.88
N TYR A 103 -4.73 0.90 -12.76
CA TYR A 103 -5.41 0.73 -11.46
C TYR A 103 -5.48 2.09 -10.73
N PHE A 104 -6.43 2.91 -11.16
CA PHE A 104 -6.99 3.95 -10.30
C PHE A 104 -7.80 3.29 -9.17
N PRO A 105 -7.70 3.76 -7.92
CA PRO A 105 -8.57 3.26 -6.86
C PRO A 105 -10.01 3.71 -7.15
N VAL A 106 -10.92 2.74 -7.30
CA VAL A 106 -12.36 2.97 -7.42
C VAL A 106 -12.87 3.49 -6.07
N LEU A 107 -13.46 4.69 -6.08
CA LEU A 107 -14.19 5.26 -4.94
C LEU A 107 -15.48 4.47 -4.73
N ASP A 108 -15.76 4.12 -3.46
CA ASP A 108 -16.98 3.44 -3.04
C ASP A 108 -18.20 4.31 -3.40
N SER A 109 -19.05 3.82 -4.31
CA SER A 109 -20.20 4.54 -4.90
C SER A 109 -21.42 4.63 -3.97
N ARG A 110 -21.22 4.45 -2.65
CA ARG A 110 -22.29 4.50 -1.64
C ARG A 110 -22.31 5.77 -0.78
N GLY A 111 -21.53 6.78 -1.13
CA GLY A 111 -21.72 8.14 -0.64
C GLY A 111 -22.67 8.89 -1.57
N LYS A 112 -23.94 9.07 -1.17
CA LYS A 112 -24.78 10.10 -1.77
C LYS A 112 -24.11 11.45 -1.50
N ASP A 113 -23.76 12.15 -2.57
CA ASP A 113 -23.29 13.53 -2.65
C ASP A 113 -22.23 13.97 -1.63
N PRO A 114 -20.93 14.04 -2.02
CA PRO A 114 -20.02 14.92 -1.33
C PRO A 114 -20.31 16.34 -1.82
N THR A 115 -21.13 17.09 -1.10
CA THR A 115 -21.06 18.55 -1.17
C THR A 115 -19.61 18.94 -0.86
N TYR A 116 -18.91 19.37 -1.90
CA TYR A 116 -17.66 20.13 -1.79
C TYR A 116 -17.86 21.22 -0.73
N ASN A 117 -16.95 21.30 0.24
CA ASN A 117 -16.82 22.34 1.29
C ASN A 117 -17.25 22.02 2.72
N ASP A 118 -17.54 20.78 3.11
CA ASP A 118 -17.74 20.48 4.53
C ASP A 118 -16.40 20.20 5.27
N LEU A 119 -15.67 21.28 5.58
CA LEU A 119 -14.47 21.29 6.45
C LEU A 119 -14.74 20.78 7.88
N THR A 120 -15.99 20.45 8.21
CA THR A 120 -16.41 19.92 9.51
C THR A 120 -15.97 18.47 9.75
N ILE A 121 -15.76 17.67 8.71
CA ILE A 121 -15.25 16.29 8.82
C ILE A 121 -13.80 16.30 9.36
N TYR A 122 -13.01 17.30 9.01
CA TYR A 122 -11.64 17.47 9.50
C TYR A 122 -11.57 17.92 10.96
N LYS A 123 -12.64 18.53 11.50
CA LYS A 123 -12.68 18.97 12.91
C LYS A 123 -12.81 17.81 13.92
N LYS A 124 -13.35 16.65 13.51
CA LYS A 124 -13.46 15.48 14.42
C LYS A 124 -12.11 14.86 14.77
N HIS A 125 -11.05 15.12 13.99
CA HIS A 125 -9.70 14.65 14.27
C HIS A 125 -8.85 15.62 15.12
N LEU A 126 -9.39 16.77 15.52
CA LEU A 126 -8.70 17.75 16.38
C LEU A 126 -8.61 17.34 17.86
N ARG A 127 -9.20 16.21 18.28
CA ARG A 127 -9.15 15.73 19.68
C ARG A 127 -7.95 14.84 20.01
N SER A 128 -7.07 14.53 19.07
CA SER A 128 -5.80 13.86 19.36
C SER A 128 -4.66 14.86 19.22
N SER A 129 -3.99 15.14 20.33
CA SER A 129 -2.92 16.13 20.55
C SER A 129 -1.61 15.85 19.80
N LYS A 130 -1.67 15.54 18.51
CA LYS A 130 -0.52 15.52 17.62
C LYS A 130 -0.81 16.47 16.45
N PRO A 131 0.08 17.46 16.18
CA PRO A 131 -0.08 18.30 15.00
C PRO A 131 -0.07 17.38 13.77
N VAL A 132 -1.22 17.29 13.11
CA VAL A 132 -1.32 16.65 11.80
C VAL A 132 -0.70 17.65 10.84
N LEU A 133 0.52 17.35 10.37
CA LEU A 133 1.18 18.13 9.34
C LEU A 133 0.27 18.17 8.10
N MET A 134 -0.42 19.29 7.86
CA MET A 134 -1.20 19.45 6.64
C MET A 134 -0.25 19.74 5.48
N GLY A 135 -0.43 19.02 4.37
CA GLY A 135 0.28 19.30 3.12
C GLY A 135 -0.48 20.31 2.28
N VAL A 136 0.22 21.29 1.73
CA VAL A 136 -0.31 22.24 0.76
C VAL A 136 0.15 21.87 -0.65
N PRO A 137 -0.74 21.79 -1.65
CA PRO A 137 -0.35 21.52 -3.03
C PRO A 137 0.60 22.61 -3.56
N LEU A 138 1.74 22.23 -4.12
CA LEU A 138 2.69 23.14 -4.76
C LEU A 138 2.03 23.95 -5.89
N GLN A 139 1.09 23.35 -6.61
CA GLN A 139 0.32 24.00 -7.67
C GLN A 139 -0.62 25.10 -7.15
N ALA A 140 -0.98 25.07 -5.86
CA ALA A 140 -1.74 26.13 -5.22
C ALA A 140 -0.85 27.25 -4.69
N LEU A 141 0.48 27.06 -4.70
CA LEU A 141 1.44 28.06 -4.25
C LEU A 141 1.95 28.89 -5.44
N PRO A 142 2.34 30.15 -5.22
CA PRO A 142 2.81 31.07 -6.27
C PRO A 142 4.27 30.79 -6.68
N PHE A 143 4.65 29.53 -6.88
CA PHE A 143 6.03 29.15 -7.24
C PHE A 143 6.06 28.34 -8.55
N GLU A 144 6.98 28.71 -9.42
CA GLU A 144 7.17 28.05 -10.74
C GLU A 144 7.89 26.70 -10.64
N SER A 145 8.67 26.48 -9.57
CA SER A 145 9.44 25.27 -9.37
C SER A 145 9.53 24.88 -7.89
N GLN A 146 9.79 23.59 -7.64
CA GLN A 146 10.06 23.04 -6.31
C GLN A 146 11.25 23.72 -5.65
N GLU A 147 12.27 24.06 -6.43
CA GLU A 147 13.51 24.69 -5.96
C GLU A 147 13.23 26.10 -5.43
N LYS A 148 12.49 26.92 -6.18
CA LYS A 148 12.08 28.27 -5.73
C LYS A 148 11.20 28.24 -4.48
N CYS A 149 10.27 27.28 -4.41
CA CYS A 149 9.44 27.07 -3.23
C CYS A 149 10.28 26.71 -2.00
N LYS A 150 11.25 25.80 -2.17
CA LYS A 150 12.16 25.38 -1.09
C LYS A 150 13.03 26.53 -0.61
N GLU A 151 13.61 27.32 -1.51
CA GLU A 151 14.43 28.49 -1.16
C GLU A 151 13.63 29.52 -0.35
N PHE A 152 12.39 29.82 -0.78
CA PHE A 152 11.51 30.72 -0.06
C PHE A 152 11.18 30.22 1.35
N LEU A 153 10.81 28.95 1.49
CA LEU A 153 10.45 28.36 2.78
C LEU A 153 11.65 28.31 3.74
N LEU A 154 12.86 28.07 3.22
CA LEU A 154 14.10 28.15 4.01
C LEU A 154 14.37 29.61 4.46
N ALA A 155 14.15 30.59 3.59
CA ALA A 155 14.32 32.01 3.93
C ALA A 155 13.31 32.49 5.00
N GLN A 156 12.11 31.91 5.03
CA GLN A 156 11.10 32.14 6.07
C GLN A 156 11.36 31.36 7.38
N GLY A 157 12.48 30.63 7.46
CA GLY A 157 12.93 29.94 8.66
C GLY A 157 12.29 28.57 8.90
N CYS A 158 11.71 27.95 7.87
CA CYS A 158 11.32 26.53 7.93
C CYS A 158 12.57 25.65 7.96
N ARG A 159 12.63 24.67 8.85
CA ARG A 159 13.82 23.79 9.00
C ARG A 159 13.62 22.41 8.38
N ASP A 160 12.38 21.92 8.37
CA ASP A 160 12.02 20.62 7.80
C ASP A 160 11.00 20.84 6.70
N ILE A 161 11.46 20.81 5.45
CA ILE A 161 10.63 20.99 4.26
C ILE A 161 10.63 19.67 3.50
N ARG A 162 9.44 19.10 3.29
CA ARG A 162 9.26 17.83 2.60
C ARG A 162 8.31 18.00 1.44
N PHE A 163 8.73 17.46 0.30
CA PHE A 163 7.91 17.40 -0.90
C PHE A 163 7.45 15.96 -1.09
N TYR A 164 6.14 15.75 -1.03
CA TYR A 164 5.52 14.45 -1.25
C TYR A 164 4.79 14.47 -2.58
N VAL A 165 5.25 13.66 -3.52
CA VAL A 165 4.51 13.47 -4.78
C VAL A 165 3.26 12.65 -4.48
N THR A 166 2.08 13.24 -4.66
CA THR A 166 0.79 12.56 -4.56
C THR A 166 0.16 12.41 -5.95
N LYS A 167 -0.91 11.64 -6.05
CA LYS A 167 -1.62 11.39 -7.32
C LYS A 167 -2.20 12.65 -7.97
N GLN A 168 -2.42 13.70 -7.19
CA GLN A 168 -3.06 14.94 -7.64
C GLN A 168 -2.05 16.09 -7.76
N SER A 169 -1.03 16.11 -6.90
CA SER A 169 -0.13 17.26 -6.76
C SER A 169 1.14 16.90 -6.01
N VAL A 170 2.13 17.79 -6.09
CA VAL A 170 3.28 17.73 -5.19
C VAL A 170 2.86 18.44 -3.91
N GLN A 171 2.74 17.71 -2.81
CA GLN A 171 2.37 18.27 -1.51
C GLN A 171 3.62 18.81 -0.82
N VAL A 172 3.57 20.06 -0.39
CA VAL A 172 4.59 20.71 0.41
C VAL A 172 4.18 20.62 1.86
N VAL A 173 5.05 20.06 2.69
CA VAL A 173 4.85 19.94 4.13
C VAL A 173 6.03 20.60 4.82
N THR A 174 5.75 21.51 5.75
CA THR A 174 6.78 22.18 6.55
C THR A 174 6.52 22.04 8.05
N ASP A 175 7.56 22.23 8.84
CA ASP A 175 7.46 22.37 10.30
C ASP A 175 6.67 23.62 10.74
N ARG A 176 6.67 24.66 9.90
CA ARG A 176 5.91 25.91 10.11
C ARG A 176 4.76 26.04 9.12
N GLN A 177 3.62 25.46 9.49
CA GLN A 177 2.43 25.42 8.66
C GLN A 177 1.82 26.80 8.41
N GLU A 178 1.94 27.72 9.37
CA GLU A 178 1.54 29.13 9.27
C GLU A 178 2.15 29.86 8.07
N VAL A 179 3.38 29.49 7.66
CA VAL A 179 4.05 30.07 6.49
C VAL A 179 3.43 29.57 5.19
N LEU A 180 2.99 28.30 5.14
CA LEU A 180 2.32 27.74 3.97
C LEU A 180 0.89 28.26 3.83
N GLU A 181 0.18 28.42 4.95
CA GLU A 181 -1.20 28.94 4.96
C GLU A 181 -1.27 30.42 4.55
N ALA A 182 -0.24 31.21 4.85
CA ALA A 182 -0.14 32.60 4.39
C ALA A 182 0.11 32.77 2.88
N LEU A 183 0.44 31.68 2.18
CA LEU A 183 0.73 31.66 0.74
C LEU A 183 -0.45 31.15 -0.11
N LEU A 184 -1.54 30.69 0.54
CA LEU A 184 -2.79 30.26 -0.07
C LEU A 184 -3.76 31.44 -0.21
#